data_AF-A0A9E3G3C2-F1
#
_entry.id   AF-A0A9E3G3C2-F1
#
_cell.length_a   1.000
_cell.length_b   1.000
_cell.length_c   1.000
_cell.angle_alpha   90.00
_cell.angle_beta   90.00
_cell.angle_gamma   90.00
#
_symmetry.space_group_name_H-M   'P 1'
#
loop_
_entity.id
_entity.type
_entity.pdbx_description
1 polymer ?
#
loop_
_entity_poly.entity_id
_entity_poly.type
_entity_poly.pdbx_seq_one_letter_code
_entity_poly.pdbx_strand_id
1 'polypeptide(L)'
;MNVEPNYFEPTDSAELLARRKDSARHTLRTVFPDELHALVRELFPDEMSPFAGAFSDFIDEHRSETAVRGETSDGIAFVYYPRSNRGMWCLRAGDTVQGVGLLGENDLKAVSELCALAGHF
;
A
#
# COMPACT_ATOMS: atom_id res chain seq x y z
N MET A 1 0.27 -42.48 24.03
CA MET A 1 0.85 -41.73 22.90
C MET A 1 0.59 -40.27 23.20
N ASN A 2 1.62 -39.54 23.65
CA ASN A 2 1.50 -38.11 23.93
C ASN A 2 1.55 -37.38 22.59
N VAL A 3 0.46 -36.68 22.25
CA VAL A 3 0.46 -35.70 21.16
C VAL A 3 0.93 -34.39 21.77
N GLU A 4 2.14 -33.98 21.40
CA GLU A 4 2.64 -32.64 21.73
C GLU A 4 1.77 -31.59 21.01
N PRO A 5 1.48 -30.44 21.65
CA PRO A 5 0.74 -29.38 21.00
C PRO A 5 1.60 -28.80 19.87
N ASN A 6 1.09 -28.93 18.65
CA ASN A 6 1.66 -28.31 17.45
C ASN A 6 1.49 -26.79 17.59
N TYR A 7 2.51 -26.12 18.14
CA TYR A 7 2.61 -24.67 18.12
C TYR A 7 2.84 -24.23 16.67
N PHE A 8 1.81 -23.66 16.06
CA PHE A 8 1.92 -22.99 14.76
C PHE A 8 3.07 -21.96 14.81
N GLU A 9 4.05 -22.11 13.94
CA GLU A 9 5.31 -21.38 14.01
C GLU A 9 5.21 -19.88 13.68
N PRO A 10 5.90 -19.00 14.43
CA PRO A 10 6.03 -17.57 14.14
C PRO A 10 6.98 -17.22 12.97
N THR A 11 7.35 -18.19 12.13
CA THR A 11 8.35 -18.04 11.06
C THR A 11 7.79 -17.36 9.79
N ASP A 12 6.50 -17.57 9.48
CA ASP A 12 5.87 -17.12 8.23
C ASP A 12 5.63 -15.59 8.19
N SER A 13 5.20 -15.00 9.32
CA SER A 13 4.81 -13.58 9.34
C SER A 13 6.00 -12.61 9.24
N ALA A 14 7.13 -12.94 9.88
CA ALA A 14 8.34 -12.14 9.83
C ALA A 14 9.00 -12.21 8.44
N GLU A 15 9.02 -13.39 7.83
CA GLU A 15 9.55 -13.58 6.49
C GLU A 15 8.68 -12.87 5.44
N LEU A 16 7.34 -13.00 5.54
CA LEU A 16 6.41 -12.26 4.71
C LEU A 16 6.63 -10.74 4.82
N LEU A 17 6.75 -10.23 6.05
CA LEU A 17 7.00 -8.81 6.28
C LEU A 17 8.33 -8.35 5.65
N ALA A 18 9.39 -9.15 5.75
CA ALA A 18 10.67 -8.85 5.13
C ALA A 18 10.56 -8.77 3.60
N ARG A 19 9.89 -9.76 2.97
CA ARG A 19 9.64 -9.78 1.52
C ARG A 19 8.82 -8.59 1.05
N ARG A 20 7.78 -8.21 1.81
CA ARG A 20 6.97 -7.01 1.53
C ARG A 20 7.83 -5.74 1.54
N LYS A 21 8.65 -5.56 2.58
CA LYS A 21 9.52 -4.39 2.71
C LYS A 21 10.55 -4.30 1.58
N ASP A 22 11.15 -5.43 1.22
CA ASP A 22 12.12 -5.52 0.13
C ASP A 22 11.48 -5.15 -1.21
N SER A 23 10.33 -5.75 -1.53
CA SER A 23 9.61 -5.45 -2.78
C SER A 23 9.12 -4.00 -2.85
N ALA A 24 8.58 -3.49 -1.73
CA ALA A 24 8.14 -2.10 -1.64
C ALA A 24 9.30 -1.15 -1.94
N ARG A 25 10.48 -1.39 -1.33
CA ARG A 25 11.68 -0.57 -1.56
C ARG A 25 12.08 -0.49 -3.03
N HIS A 26 11.95 -1.60 -3.77
CA HIS A 26 12.31 -1.67 -5.19
C HIS A 26 11.27 -1.05 -6.14
N THR A 27 10.06 -0.80 -5.66
CA THR A 27 8.95 -0.25 -6.46
C THR A 27 8.59 1.19 -6.10
N LEU A 28 9.23 1.76 -5.08
CA LEU A 28 8.98 3.15 -4.67
C LEU A 28 9.25 4.11 -5.82
N ARG A 29 8.26 4.95 -6.11
CA ARG A 29 8.40 6.09 -7.02
C ARG A 29 7.53 7.25 -6.59
N THR A 30 8.03 8.47 -6.83
CA THR A 30 7.20 9.67 -6.76
C THR A 30 6.10 9.59 -7.81
N VAL A 31 4.91 10.07 -7.45
CA VAL A 31 3.74 10.08 -8.32
C VAL A 31 2.92 11.36 -8.08
N PHE A 32 2.32 11.88 -9.15
CA PHE A 32 1.49 13.08 -9.10
C PHE A 32 -0.01 12.74 -9.06
N PRO A 33 -0.87 13.67 -8.58
CA PRO A 33 -2.31 13.42 -8.47
C PRO A 33 -2.98 12.95 -9.77
N ASP A 34 -2.59 13.50 -10.92
CA ASP A 34 -3.16 13.11 -12.21
C ASP A 34 -2.83 11.66 -12.59
N GLU A 35 -1.61 11.21 -12.30
CA GLU A 35 -1.20 9.80 -12.49
C GLU A 35 -1.94 8.87 -11.53
N LEU A 36 -2.22 9.32 -10.30
CA LEU A 36 -2.99 8.56 -9.32
C LEU A 36 -4.46 8.43 -9.76
N HIS A 37 -5.08 9.51 -10.25
CA HIS A 37 -6.43 9.48 -10.79
C HIS A 37 -6.55 8.59 -12.03
N ALA A 38 -5.53 8.58 -12.90
CA ALA A 38 -5.47 7.64 -14.02
C ALA A 38 -5.43 6.18 -13.51
N LEU A 39 -4.60 5.90 -12.51
CA LEU A 39 -4.52 4.58 -11.89
C LEU A 39 -5.85 4.16 -11.25
N VAL A 40 -6.57 5.06 -10.58
CA VAL A 40 -7.89 4.74 -10.01
C VAL A 40 -8.84 4.27 -11.11
N ARG A 41 -8.88 4.94 -12.26
CA ARG A 41 -9.74 4.52 -13.40
C ARG A 41 -9.32 3.16 -13.97
N GLU A 42 -8.04 2.85 -13.98
CA GLU A 42 -7.53 1.53 -14.40
C GLU A 42 -7.89 0.43 -13.39
N LEU A 43 -7.79 0.70 -12.09
CA LEU A 43 -8.07 -0.25 -11.02
C LEU A 43 -9.56 -0.49 -10.81
N PHE A 44 -10.38 0.52 -11.10
CA PHE A 44 -11.82 0.51 -10.91
C PHE A 44 -12.52 0.90 -12.21
N PRO A 45 -12.56 0.00 -13.21
CA PRO A 45 -13.25 0.27 -14.47
C PRO A 45 -14.77 0.40 -14.31
N ASP A 46 -15.31 -0.12 -13.20
CA ASP A 46 -16.69 0.17 -12.79
C ASP A 46 -16.73 1.50 -12.04
N GLU A 47 -17.25 2.53 -12.71
CA GLU A 47 -17.40 3.90 -12.16
C GLU A 47 -18.31 3.96 -10.93
N MET A 48 -19.12 2.92 -10.68
CA MET A 48 -19.98 2.82 -9.49
C MET A 48 -19.27 2.20 -8.29
N SER A 49 -17.99 1.84 -8.41
CA SER A 49 -17.25 1.23 -7.32
C SER A 49 -17.10 2.21 -6.14
N PRO A 50 -17.57 1.84 -4.93
CA PRO A 50 -17.41 2.68 -3.75
C PRO A 50 -15.93 2.88 -3.37
N PHE A 51 -15.05 1.99 -3.82
CA PHE A 51 -13.61 2.11 -3.59
C PHE A 51 -12.95 3.16 -4.49
N ALA A 52 -13.46 3.34 -5.72
CA ALA A 52 -12.96 4.37 -6.64
C ALA A 52 -13.18 5.78 -6.07
N GLY A 53 -14.39 6.02 -5.55
CA GLY A 53 -14.74 7.30 -4.90
C GLY A 53 -13.86 7.58 -3.69
N ALA A 54 -13.75 6.63 -2.75
CA ALA A 54 -12.93 6.80 -1.56
C ALA A 54 -11.45 7.07 -1.87
N PHE A 55 -10.89 6.39 -2.87
CA PHE A 55 -9.49 6.60 -3.28
C PHE A 55 -9.31 7.96 -3.97
N SER A 56 -10.27 8.37 -4.82
CA SER A 56 -10.25 9.67 -5.50
C SER A 56 -10.35 10.83 -4.51
N ASP A 57 -11.28 10.75 -3.55
CA ASP A 57 -11.48 11.76 -2.52
C ASP A 57 -10.21 11.94 -1.67
N PHE A 58 -9.54 10.83 -1.32
CA PHE A 58 -8.28 10.87 -0.58
C PHE A 58 -7.14 11.51 -1.38
N ILE A 59 -7.03 11.23 -2.69
CA ILE A 59 -6.05 11.89 -3.56
C ILE A 59 -6.31 13.40 -3.58
N ASP A 60 -7.57 13.80 -3.70
CA ASP A 60 -7.96 15.20 -3.80
C ASP A 60 -7.76 15.97 -2.49
N GLU A 61 -7.98 15.34 -1.33
CA GLU A 61 -7.63 15.88 0.00
C GLU A 61 -6.14 16.26 0.09
N HIS A 62 -5.28 15.45 -0.54
CA HIS A 62 -3.83 15.60 -0.49
C HIS A 62 -3.22 16.13 -1.81
N ARG A 63 -4.02 16.72 -2.71
CA ARG A 63 -3.59 17.13 -4.07
C ARG A 63 -2.38 18.06 -4.14
N SER A 64 -2.11 18.82 -3.07
CA SER A 64 -0.98 19.77 -3.00
C SER A 64 0.33 19.12 -2.54
N GLU A 65 0.29 17.84 -2.18
CA GLU A 65 1.42 17.08 -1.66
C GLU A 65 1.99 16.16 -2.72
N THR A 66 3.32 15.98 -2.67
CA THR A 66 4.00 14.96 -3.47
C THR A 66 3.74 13.59 -2.84
N ALA A 67 3.18 12.65 -3.60
CA ALA A 67 2.97 11.29 -3.15
C ALA A 67 4.14 10.38 -3.54
N VAL A 68 4.32 9.31 -2.77
CA VAL A 68 5.13 8.15 -3.10
C VAL A 68 4.20 6.96 -3.26
N ARG A 69 4.37 6.20 -4.33
CA ARG A 69 3.67 4.93 -4.58
C ARG A 69 4.66 3.77 -4.53
N GLY A 70 4.19 2.62 -4.06
CA GLY A 70 4.91 1.35 -4.15
C GLY A 70 3.96 0.15 -4.16
N GLU A 71 4.55 -1.04 -4.25
CA GLU A 71 3.84 -2.32 -4.27
C GLU A 71 4.63 -3.41 -3.55
N THR A 72 3.94 -4.27 -2.81
CA THR A 72 4.54 -5.39 -2.10
C THR A 72 4.53 -6.67 -2.95
N SER A 73 5.33 -7.67 -2.55
CA SER A 73 5.44 -8.97 -3.24
C SER A 73 4.12 -9.75 -3.36
N ASP A 74 3.15 -9.44 -2.52
CA ASP A 74 1.86 -10.11 -2.41
C ASP A 74 0.69 -9.27 -2.93
N GLY A 75 0.98 -8.27 -3.78
CA GLY A 75 -0.04 -7.55 -4.54
C GLY A 75 -0.77 -6.44 -3.77
N ILE A 76 -0.18 -5.97 -2.66
CA ILE A 76 -0.65 -4.75 -1.99
C ILE A 76 0.07 -3.56 -2.63
N ALA A 77 -0.67 -2.77 -3.39
CA ALA A 77 -0.24 -1.46 -3.84
C ALA A 77 -0.57 -0.41 -2.78
N PHE A 78 0.24 0.63 -2.66
CA PHE A 78 -0.05 1.74 -1.74
C PHE A 78 0.33 3.09 -2.33
N VAL A 79 -0.33 4.12 -1.82
CA VAL A 79 0.05 5.52 -1.98
C VAL A 79 0.28 6.13 -0.61
N TYR A 80 1.36 6.88 -0.46
CA TYR A 80 1.79 7.50 0.77
C TYR A 80 2.12 8.97 0.53
N TYR A 81 1.62 9.84 1.40
CA TYR A 81 1.88 11.27 1.42
C TYR A 81 2.81 11.58 2.61
N PRO A 82 4.12 11.79 2.38
CA PRO A 82 5.09 11.96 3.46
C PRO A 82 4.83 13.15 4.35
N ARG A 83 4.37 14.27 3.77
CA ARG A 83 4.21 15.53 4.49
C ARG A 83 3.10 15.46 5.53
N SER A 84 1.96 14.86 5.20
CA SER A 84 0.85 14.63 6.14
C SER A 84 0.98 13.33 6.93
N ASN A 85 1.91 12.45 6.55
CA ASN A 85 2.05 11.09 7.06
C ASN A 85 0.74 10.29 6.96
N ARG A 86 0.16 10.29 5.76
CA ARG A 86 -1.11 9.62 5.44
C ARG A 86 -0.91 8.70 4.25
N GLY A 87 -1.75 7.67 4.12
CA GLY A 87 -1.72 6.85 2.91
C GLY A 87 -2.85 5.84 2.86
N MET A 88 -2.98 5.22 1.69
CA MET A 88 -3.95 4.17 1.41
C MET A 88 -3.25 2.95 0.81
N TRP A 89 -3.78 1.78 1.11
CA TRP A 89 -3.44 0.53 0.44
C TRP A 89 -4.61 0.02 -0.39
N CYS A 90 -4.28 -0.76 -1.42
CA CYS A 90 -5.19 -1.47 -2.28
C CYS A 90 -4.66 -2.89 -2.47
N LEU A 91 -5.46 -3.89 -2.12
CA LEU A 91 -5.13 -5.30 -2.33
C LEU A 91 -5.75 -5.77 -3.64
N ARG A 92 -4.91 -6.28 -4.54
CA ARG A 92 -5.34 -6.84 -5.82
C ARG A 92 -5.16 -8.36 -5.84
N ALA A 93 -6.12 -9.05 -6.46
CA ALA A 93 -5.99 -10.44 -6.86
C ALA A 93 -6.27 -10.54 -8.36
N GLY A 94 -5.19 -10.52 -9.17
CA GLY A 94 -5.29 -10.35 -10.61
C GLY A 94 -5.89 -8.99 -10.99
N ASP A 95 -6.93 -9.01 -11.81
CA ASP A 95 -7.62 -7.80 -12.29
C ASP A 95 -8.71 -7.29 -11.34
N THR A 96 -8.91 -7.95 -10.20
CA THR A 96 -9.95 -7.59 -9.22
C THR A 96 -9.34 -6.96 -7.97
N VAL A 97 -9.88 -5.81 -7.57
CA VAL A 97 -9.59 -5.21 -6.27
C VAL A 97 -10.39 -5.93 -5.18
N GLN A 98 -9.68 -6.51 -4.21
CA GLN A 98 -10.26 -7.26 -3.09
C GLN A 98 -10.51 -6.36 -1.87
N GLY A 99 -9.80 -5.23 -1.77
CA GLY A 99 -9.99 -4.29 -0.68
C GLY A 99 -9.13 -3.05 -0.82
N VAL A 100 -9.58 -2.00 -0.16
CA VAL A 100 -8.84 -0.75 0.03
C VAL A 100 -8.95 -0.33 1.49
N GLY A 101 -7.99 0.45 1.96
CA GLY A 101 -8.05 1.02 3.29
C GLY A 101 -6.98 2.06 3.53
N LEU A 102 -7.12 2.78 4.64
CA LEU A 102 -6.05 3.63 5.13
C LEU A 102 -4.89 2.77 5.66
N LEU A 103 -3.66 3.23 5.47
CA LEU A 103 -2.50 2.66 6.14
C LEU A 103 -2.63 2.89 7.66
N GLY A 104 -2.48 1.83 8.45
CA GLY A 104 -2.47 1.93 9.91
C GLY A 104 -1.15 2.51 10.42
N GLU A 105 -1.08 2.81 11.73
CA GLU A 105 0.12 3.43 12.35
C GLU A 105 1.40 2.64 12.08
N ASN A 106 1.35 1.31 12.18
CA ASN A 106 2.50 0.45 11.93
C ASN A 106 2.93 0.46 10.46
N ASP A 107 1.96 0.49 9.55
CA ASP A 107 2.23 0.53 8.11
C ASP A 107 2.80 1.89 7.70
N LEU A 108 2.24 2.98 8.23
CA LEU A 108 2.76 4.34 8.03
C LEU A 108 4.20 4.45 8.53
N LYS A 109 4.50 3.91 9.72
CA LYS A 109 5.88 3.86 10.23
C LYS A 109 6.80 3.11 9.26
N ALA A 110 6.39 1.92 8.81
CA ALA A 110 7.21 1.11 7.91
C ALA A 110 7.44 1.79 6.55
N VAL A 111 6.40 2.37 5.94
CA VAL A 111 6.49 3.06 4.65
C VAL A 111 7.30 4.34 4.77
N SER A 112 7.14 5.10 5.86
CA SER A 112 7.95 6.30 6.13
C SER A 112 9.44 5.97 6.21
N GLU A 113 9.82 4.92 6.93
CA GLU A 113 11.20 4.42 7.02
C GLU A 113 11.74 4.00 5.64
N LEU A 114 10.94 3.29 4.84
CA LEU A 114 11.33 2.89 3.47
C LEU A 114 11.56 4.09 2.55
N CYS A 115 10.67 5.08 2.60
CA CYS A 115 10.78 6.28 1.77
C CYS A 115 11.99 7.14 2.13
N ALA A 116 12.30 7.27 3.43
CA ALA A 116 13.49 7.96 3.89
C ALA A 116 14.78 7.24 3.41
N LEU A 117 14.81 5.91 3.50
CA LEU A 117 15.93 5.10 3.00
C LEU A 117 16.12 5.18 1.46
N ALA A 118 15.04 5.42 0.73
CA ALA A 118 15.05 5.57 -0.73
C ALA A 118 15.30 7.02 -1.18
N GLY A 119 15.40 7.99 -0.26
CA GLY A 119 15.68 9.40 -0.57
C GLY A 119 14.50 10.16 -1.16
N HIS A 120 13.26 9.76 -0.85
CA HIS A 120 12.07 10.49 -1.29
C HIS A 120 11.78 11.75 -0.46
N PHE A 121 12.45 11.95 0.67
CA PHE A 121 12.48 13.18 1.48
C PHE A 121 13.57 13.11 2.56
#